data_AF-A0A2I0NWK3-F1
#
_entry.id   AF-A0A2I0NWK3-F1
#
_cell.length_a   1.000
_cell.length_b   1.000
_cell.length_c   1.000
_cell.angle_alpha   90.00
_cell.angle_beta   90.00
_cell.angle_gamma   90.00
#
_symmetry.space_group_name_H-M   'P 1'
#
loop_
_entity.id
_entity.type
_entity.pdbx_description
1 polymer ?
#
loop_
_entity_poly.entity_id
_entity_poly.type
_entity_poly.pdbx_seq_one_letter_code
_entity_poly.pdbx_strand_id
1 'polypeptide(L)' 'FQIMDILCGLHREGKTVIIVTHDPKIAEYADRTITLEDGRIVV' A
#
# COMPACT_ATOMS: atom_id res chain seq x y z
N PHE A 1 0.37 -13.01 -0.15
CA PHE A 1 -1.02 -12.95 -0.65
C PHE A 1 -0.96 -12.90 -2.17
N GLN A 2 -1.65 -13.79 -2.89
CA GLN A 2 -1.52 -13.91 -4.35
C GLN A 2 -1.76 -12.59 -5.11
N ILE A 3 -2.68 -11.75 -4.63
CA ILE A 3 -2.95 -10.45 -5.27
C ILE A 3 -1.83 -9.43 -5.04
N MET A 4 -1.17 -9.47 -3.89
CA MET A 4 -0.07 -8.55 -3.58
C MET A 4 1.13 -8.82 -4.48
N ASP A 5 1.37 -10.08 -4.83
CA ASP A 5 2.46 -10.45 -5.74
C ASP A 5 2.28 -9.81 -7.12
N ILE A 6 1.03 -9.75 -7.61
CA ILE A 6 0.68 -9.08 -8.88
C ILE A 6 0.87 -7.56 -8.76
N LEU A 7 0.38 -6.94 -7.69
CA LEU A 7 0.47 -5.50 -7.48
C LEU A 7 1.93 -5.03 -7.33
N CYS A 8 2.74 -5.77 -6.58
CA CYS A 8 4.18 -5.54 -6.49
C CYS A 8 4.88 -5.74 -7.86
N GLY A 9 4.42 -6.72 -8.66
CA GLY A 9 4.90 -6.90 -10.04
C GLY A 9 4.65 -5.67 -10.90
N LEU A 10 3.42 -5.16 -10.92
CA LEU A 10 3.07 -3.93 -11.65
C LEU A 10 3.87 -2.72 -11.19
N HIS A 11 4.14 -2.60 -9.89
CA HIS A 11 4.98 -1.53 -9.38
C HIS A 11 6.42 -1.61 -9.92
N ARG A 12 7.00 -2.81 -9.94
CA ARG A 12 8.34 -3.06 -10.52
C ARG A 12 8.40 -2.78 -12.02
N GLU A 13 7.28 -2.87 -12.73
CA GLU A 13 7.14 -2.48 -14.15
C GLU A 13 7.01 -0.94 -14.35
N GLY A 14 7.14 -0.15 -13.27
CA GLY A 14 7.10 1.31 -13.32
C GLY A 14 5.71 1.91 -13.17
N LYS A 15 4.71 1.15 -12.72
CA LYS A 15 3.39 1.68 -12.38
C LYS A 15 3.36 2.19 -10.94
N THR A 16 2.64 3.27 -10.70
CA THR A 16 2.32 3.71 -9.33
C THR A 16 1.08 2.95 -8.85
N VAL A 17 1.19 2.29 -7.70
CA VAL A 17 0.09 1.55 -7.07
C VAL A 17 -0.22 2.18 -5.72
N ILE A 18 -1.50 2.45 -5.46
CA ILE A 18 -1.99 2.97 -4.18
C ILE A 18 -3.02 1.98 -3.65
N ILE A 19 -2.86 1.57 -2.39
CA ILE A 19 -3.74 0.61 -1.72
C ILE A 19 -4.23 1.25 -0.42
N VAL A 20 -5.53 1.10 -0.14
CA VAL A 20 -6.13 1.51 1.14
C VAL A 20 -6.49 0.23 1.89
N THR A 21 -6.06 0.13 3.14
CA THR A 21 -6.27 -1.05 3.98
C THR A 21 -6.30 -0.67 5.46
N HIS A 22 -7.02 -1.45 6.26
CA HIS A 22 -6.94 -1.43 7.73
C HIS A 22 -6.04 -2.55 8.27
N ASP A 23 -5.57 -3.47 7.43
CA ASP A 23 -4.68 -4.56 7.82
C ASP A 23 -3.20 -4.11 7.75
N PRO A 24 -2.47 -4.04 8.88
CA PRO A 24 -1.07 -3.62 8.90
C PRO A 24 -0.16 -4.57 8.10
N LYS A 25 -0.51 -5.85 7.96
CA LYS A 25 0.28 -6.81 7.18
C LYS A 25 0.31 -6.48 5.69
N ILE A 26 -0.75 -5.82 5.19
CA ILE A 26 -0.78 -5.35 3.80
C ILE A 26 0.07 -4.09 3.64
N ALA A 27 0.11 -3.23 4.66
CA ALA A 27 0.95 -2.02 4.65
C ALA A 27 2.45 -2.35 4.56
N GLU A 28 2.89 -3.48 5.12
CA GLU A 28 4.29 -3.97 5.04
C GLU A 28 4.78 -4.21 3.60
N TYR A 29 3.89 -4.35 2.62
CA TYR A 29 4.25 -4.51 1.20
C TYR A 29 4.50 -3.18 0.48
N ALA A 30 4.15 -2.05 1.08
CA ALA A 30 4.27 -0.73 0.45
C ALA A 30 5.62 -0.08 0.76
N ASP A 31 6.21 0.61 -0.22
CA ASP A 31 7.44 1.39 0.01
C ASP A 31 7.21 2.60 0.92
N ARG A 32 5.97 3.09 0.97
CA ARG A 32 5.53 4.19 1.81
C ARG A 32 4.14 3.89 2.36
N THR A 33 3.97 4.09 3.66
CA THR A 33 2.67 4.00 4.33
C THR A 33 2.27 5.39 4.80
N ILE A 34 1.02 5.76 4.56
CA ILE A 34 0.41 6.98 5.08
C ILE A 34 -0.77 6.56 5.96
N THR A 35 -0.85 7.10 7.17
CA THR A 35 -1.97 6.87 8.08
C THR A 35 -2.91 8.07 8.07
N LEU A 36 -4.20 7.77 7.90
CA LEU A 36 -5.29 8.74 7.97
C LEU A 36 -6.10 8.52 9.24
N GLU A 37 -6.32 9.60 9.99
CA GLU A 37 -7.16 9.62 11.20
C GLU A 37 -8.01 10.89 11.16
N ASP A 38 -9.33 10.75 11.35
CA ASP A 38 -10.30 11.87 11.34
C ASP A 38 -10.13 12.86 10.16
N GLY A 39 -9.86 12.32 8.97
CA GLY A 39 -9.70 13.11 7.75
C GLY A 39 -8.36 13.86 7.65
N ARG A 40 -7.38 13.55 8.50
CA ARG A 40 -6.04 14.15 8.51
C ARG A 40 -4.97 13.09 8.32
N ILE A 41 -3.90 13.46 7.63
CA ILE A 41 -2.66 12.67 7.60
C ILE A 41 -1.97 12.86 8.94
N VAL A 42 -1.64 11.76 9.60
CA VAL A 42 -0.98 11.77 10.91
C VAL A 42 0.44 11.21 10.88
N VAL A 43 0.72 10.29 9.95
CA VAL A 43 2.04 9.67 9.72
C VAL A 43 2.21 9.36 8.23
#